data_AF-A0A2S9G152-F1
#
_entry.id   AF-A0A2S9G152-F1
#
_cell.length_a   1.000
_cell.length_b   1.000
_cell.length_c   1.000
_cell.angle_alpha   90.00
_cell.angle_beta   90.00
_cell.angle_gamma   90.00
#
_symmetry.space_group_name_H-M   'P 1'
#
loop_
_entity.id
_entity.type
_entity.pdbx_description
1 polymer ?
#
loop_
_entity_poly.entity_id
_entity_poly.type
_entity_poly.pdbx_seq_one_letter_code
_entity_poly.pdbx_strand_id
1 'polypeptide(L)' 'LSLVGTAVAINPDAALRDLARERGWEIRDFRTARKAARIGVPSALALGALGGALAAAVSRRDRA' A
#
# COMPACT_ATOMS: atom_id res chain seq x y z
N LEU A 1 -19.98 16.17 9.48
CA LEU A 1 -19.84 14.84 10.12
C LEU A 1 -20.50 14.73 11.50
N SER A 2 -20.95 15.83 12.13
CA SER A 2 -21.60 15.78 13.45
C SER A 2 -23.04 15.25 13.46
N LEU A 3 -23.63 14.96 12.30
CA LEU A 3 -25.02 14.50 12.15
C LEU A 3 -25.15 12.96 12.15
N VAL A 4 -24.05 12.22 12.07
CA VAL A 4 -24.06 10.75 12.01
C VAL A 4 -23.67 10.16 13.36
N GLY A 5 -24.18 8.97 13.68
CA GLY A 5 -23.91 8.29 14.96
C GLY A 5 -22.42 7.94 15.18
N THR A 6 -21.70 7.58 14.12
CA THR A 6 -20.27 7.27 14.18
C THR A 6 -19.54 7.98 13.03
N ALA A 7 -18.79 9.03 13.37
CA ALA A 7 -18.00 9.77 12.39
C ALA A 7 -16.62 9.13 12.17
N VAL A 8 -16.24 8.97 10.90
CA VAL A 8 -14.93 8.48 10.46
C VAL A 8 -14.38 9.44 9.41
N ALA A 9 -13.14 9.89 9.57
CA ALA A 9 -12.44 10.75 8.64
C ALA A 9 -11.66 9.92 7.62
N ILE A 10 -12.17 9.86 6.38
CA ILE A 10 -11.55 9.12 5.28
C ILE A 10 -10.68 10.05 4.44
N ASN A 11 -9.41 9.67 4.22
CA ASN A 11 -8.42 10.42 3.46
C ASN A 11 -8.40 11.93 3.78
N PRO A 12 -8.40 12.32 5.07
CA PRO A 12 -8.60 13.72 5.44
C PRO A 12 -7.47 14.62 4.92
N ASP A 13 -7.81 15.88 4.68
CA ASP A 13 -6.84 16.97 4.60
C ASP A 13 -6.35 17.37 6.01
N ALA A 14 -5.50 18.39 6.10
CA ALA A 14 -4.93 18.82 7.39
C ALA A 14 -6.02 19.27 8.37
N ALA A 15 -6.92 20.15 7.93
CA ALA A 15 -7.98 20.70 8.77
C ALA A 15 -8.94 19.63 9.29
N LEU A 16 -9.38 18.69 8.43
CA LEU A 16 -10.25 17.60 8.86
C LEU A 16 -9.52 16.60 9.76
N ARG A 17 -8.22 16.39 9.56
CA ARG A 17 -7.41 15.51 10.40
C ARG A 17 -7.28 16.08 11.82
N ASP A 18 -7.04 17.38 11.94
CA ASP A 18 -6.93 18.04 13.24
C ASP A 18 -8.27 18.00 13.97
N LEU A 19 -9.36 18.33 13.27
CA LEU A 19 -10.71 18.21 13.82
C LEU A 19 -11.06 16.77 14.24
N ALA A 20 -10.69 15.78 13.42
CA ALA A 20 -10.92 14.37 13.73
C ALA A 20 -10.14 13.94 14.97
N ARG A 21 -8.90 14.42 15.15
CA ARG A 21 -8.11 14.17 16.36
C ARG A 21 -8.74 14.81 17.59
N GLU A 22 -9.13 16.08 17.50
CA GLU A 22 -9.81 16.81 18.58
C GLU A 22 -11.11 16.12 19.01
N ARG A 23 -11.86 15.58 18.03
CA ARG A 23 -13.15 14.92 18.28
C ARG A 23 -13.06 13.41 18.50
N GLY A 24 -11.86 12.84 18.48
CA GLY A 24 -11.66 11.39 18.64
C GLY A 24 -12.28 10.54 17.53
N TRP A 25 -12.47 11.09 16.33
CA TRP A 25 -12.99 10.35 15.18
C TRP A 25 -11.91 9.42 14.62
N GLU A 26 -12.33 8.22 14.21
CA GLU A 26 -11.44 7.29 13.53
C GLU A 26 -10.93 7.92 12.23
N ILE A 27 -9.62 7.81 11.96
CA ILE A 27 -9.00 8.31 10.72
C ILE A 27 -8.53 7.12 9.89
N ARG A 28 -8.98 7.04 8.64
CA ARG A 28 -8.48 6.05 7.67
C ARG A 28 -7.87 6.74 6.46
N ASP A 29 -6.56 6.58 6.28
CA ASP A 29 -5.85 7.12 5.11
C ASP A 29 -5.40 5.99 4.17
N PHE A 30 -6.12 5.84 3.06
CA PHE A 30 -5.87 4.81 2.05
C PHE A 30 -4.84 5.24 1.01
N ARG A 31 -4.42 6.51 1.02
CA ARG A 31 -3.39 7.00 0.09
C ARG A 31 -2.05 6.36 0.39
N THR A 32 -1.75 6.11 1.67
CA THR A 32 -0.52 5.45 2.10
C THR A 32 -0.42 4.04 1.53
N ALA A 33 -1.47 3.22 1.70
CA ALA A 33 -1.52 1.86 1.15
C ALA A 33 -1.42 1.88 -0.38
N ARG A 34 -2.11 2.80 -1.05
CA ARG A 34 -2.02 2.96 -2.51
C ARG A 34 -0.61 3.34 -2.96
N LYS A 35 0.06 4.25 -2.26
CA LYS A 35 1.44 4.68 -2.58
C LYS A 35 2.43 3.52 -2.39
N ALA A 36 2.28 2.76 -1.31
CA ALA A 36 3.09 1.58 -1.06
C ALA A 36 2.89 0.52 -2.17
N ALA A 37 1.63 0.21 -2.51
CA ALA A 37 1.31 -0.76 -3.56
C ALA A 37 1.89 -0.36 -4.93
N ARG A 38 1.80 0.92 -5.29
CA ARG A 38 2.31 1.43 -6.58
C ARG A 38 3.81 1.22 -6.75
N ILE A 39 4.58 1.17 -5.66
CA ILE A 39 6.03 0.94 -5.69
C ILE A 39 6.32 -0.55 -5.47
N GLY A 40 5.66 -1.18 -4.50
CA GLY A 40 5.92 -2.56 -4.11
C GLY A 40 5.58 -3.57 -5.19
N VAL A 41 4.46 -3.38 -5.91
CA VAL A 41 4.00 -4.36 -6.91
C VAL A 41 4.98 -4.45 -8.10
N PRO A 42 5.37 -3.35 -8.77
CA PRO A 42 6.35 -3.44 -9.85
C PRO A 42 7.71 -3.98 -9.39
N SER A 43 8.18 -3.58 -8.21
CA SER A 43 9.46 -4.07 -7.66
C SER A 43 9.43 -5.56 -7.39
N ALA A 44 8.36 -6.08 -6.79
CA ALA A 44 8.20 -7.51 -6.53
C ALA A 44 8.16 -8.32 -7.84
N LEU A 45 7.44 -7.82 -8.85
CA LEU A 45 7.38 -8.45 -10.17
C LEU A 45 8.77 -8.50 -10.84
N ALA A 46 9.51 -7.39 -10.81
CA ALA A 46 10.86 -7.32 -11.38
C ALA A 46 11.82 -8.30 -10.69
N LEU A 47 11.83 -8.32 -9.35
CA LEU A 47 12.65 -9.25 -8.57
C LEU A 47 12.28 -10.72 -8.85
N GLY A 48 10.98 -11.02 -8.89
CA GLY A 48 10.47 -12.35 -9.22
C GLY A 48 10.89 -12.81 -10.62
N ALA A 49 10.79 -11.93 -11.62
CA ALA A 49 11.21 -12.21 -12.99
C ALA A 49 12.71 -12.50 -13.09
N LEU A 50 13.55 -11.68 -12.45
CA LEU A 50 15.00 -11.89 -12.41
C LEU A 50 15.36 -13.21 -11.72
N GLY A 51 14.79 -13.49 -10.56
CA GLY A 51 15.01 -14.74 -9.84
C GLY A 51 14.58 -15.96 -10.65
N GLY A 52 13.41 -15.90 -11.29
CA GLY A 52 12.91 -16.96 -12.16
C GLY A 52 13.81 -17.20 -13.38
N ALA A 53 14.31 -16.14 -14.01
CA ALA A 53 15.23 -16.24 -15.14
C ALA A 53 16.56 -16.89 -14.75
N LEU A 54 17.14 -16.50 -13.61
CA LEU A 54 18.37 -17.08 -13.08
C LEU A 54 18.19 -18.56 -12.75
N ALA A 55 17.10 -18.93 -12.06
CA ALA A 55 16.79 -20.32 -11.74
C ALA A 55 16.64 -21.18 -13.01
N ALA A 56 15.97 -20.66 -14.04
CA ALA A 56 15.83 -21.34 -15.32
C ALA A 56 17.18 -21.53 -16.04
N ALA A 57 18.07 -20.54 -15.99
CA ALA A 57 19.40 -20.62 -16.59
C ALA A 57 20.28 -21.68 -15.91
N VAL A 58 20.28 -21.71 -14.56
CA VAL A 58 21.00 -22.75 -13.79
C VAL A 58 20.46 -24.14 -14.11
N SER A 59 19.14 -24.32 -14.08
CA SER A 59 18.53 -25.63 -14.36
C SER A 59 18.82 -26.15 -15.77
N ARG A 60 18.96 -25.26 -16.77
CA ARG A 60 19.35 -25.65 -18.13
C ARG A 60 20.82 -26.07 -18.22
N ARG A 61 21.69 -25.43 -17.45
CA ARG A 61 23.12 -25.79 -17.38
C ARG A 61 23.34 -27.16 -16.76
N ASP A 62 22.56 -27.52 -15.74
CA ASP A 62 22.69 -28.82 -15.06
C ASP A 62 22.15 -30.01 -15.90
N ARG A 63 21.41 -29.72 -16.96
CA ARG A 63 20.87 -30.74 -17.90
C ARG A 63 21.71 -30.96 -19.15
N ALA A 64 22.70 -30.10 -19.40
CA ALA A 64 23.63 -30.17 -20.53
C ALA A 64 24.91 -30.89 -20.10
#